data_AF-A0A359MNC6-F1
#
_entry.id   AF-A0A359MNC6-F1
#
_cell.length_a   1.000
_cell.length_b   1.000
_cell.length_c   1.000
_cell.angle_alpha   90.00
_cell.angle_beta   90.00
_cell.angle_gamma   90.00
#
_symmetry.space_group_name_H-M   'P 1'
#
loop_
_entity.id
_entity.type
_entity.pdbx_description
1 polymer ?
#
loop_
_entity_poly.entity_id
_entity_poly.type
_entity_poly.pdbx_seq_one_letter_code
_entity_poly.pdbx_strand_id
1 'polypeptide(L)' 'YTNCIGIHYFEWNDQPLLGRFDGENMQHGLIDVCNKPHYACVEKMQETSLKMYEILNGEIPPTKETGVYVKRY' A
#
# COMPACT_ATOMS: atom_id res chain seq x y z
N TYR A 1 -11.79 -21.52 -4.73
CA TYR A 1 -10.49 -21.21 -5.36
C TYR A 1 -10.23 -19.73 -5.22
N THR A 2 -9.09 -19.36 -4.65
CA THR A 2 -8.66 -17.97 -4.58
C THR A 2 -8.09 -17.60 -5.95
N ASN A 3 -8.79 -16.72 -6.68
CA ASN A 3 -8.35 -16.27 -8.01
C ASN A 3 -7.31 -15.12 -7.93
N CYS A 4 -7.02 -14.62 -6.73
CA CYS A 4 -6.04 -13.58 -6.50
C CYS A 4 -4.67 -14.20 -6.16
N ILE A 5 -3.67 -13.94 -7.00
CA ILE A 5 -2.28 -14.42 -6.82
C ILE A 5 -1.31 -13.32 -6.40
N GLY A 6 -1.79 -12.08 -6.29
CA GLY A 6 -0.96 -10.91 -5.99
C GLY A 6 -1.75 -9.61 -6.12
N ILE A 7 -1.22 -8.55 -5.51
CA ILE A 7 -1.77 -7.20 -5.51
C ILE A 7 -0.61 -6.22 -5.70
N HIS A 8 -0.80 -5.21 -6.56
CA HIS A 8 0.15 -4.10 -6.71
C HIS A 8 -0.42 -2.84 -6.08
N TYR A 9 0.48 -2.03 -5.52
CA TYR A 9 0.17 -0.70 -5.05
C TYR A 9 0.43 0.32 -6.16
N PHE A 10 -0.53 1.22 -6.37
CA PHE A 10 -0.36 2.39 -7.21
C PHE A 10 -0.23 3.61 -6.28
N GLU A 11 0.90 4.31 -6.25
CA GLU A 11 2.10 4.20 -7.11
C GLU A 11 3.40 4.45 -6.33
N TRP A 12 4.54 4.49 -7.03
CA TRP A 12 5.84 4.64 -6.39
C TRP A 12 6.05 6.03 -5.77
N ASN A 13 5.76 7.10 -6.52
CA ASN A 13 5.99 8.49 -6.09
C ASN A 13 4.68 9.16 -5.69
N ASP A 14 4.75 10.10 -4.74
CA ASP A 14 3.70 11.09 -4.59
C ASP A 14 3.56 11.88 -5.90
N GLN A 15 2.33 12.29 -6.19
CA GLN A 15 2.07 13.09 -7.37
C GLN A 15 2.51 14.55 -7.14
N PRO A 16 2.83 15.29 -8.21
CA PRO A 16 3.20 16.69 -8.09
C PRO A 16 2.11 17.49 -7.37
N LEU A 17 2.52 18.41 -6.49
CA LEU A 17 1.59 19.27 -5.74
C LEU A 17 0.60 20.02 -6.66
N LEU A 18 1.07 20.42 -7.85
CA LEU A 18 0.28 21.15 -8.84
C LEU A 18 -0.46 20.25 -9.85
N GLY A 19 -0.46 18.93 -9.61
CA GLY A 19 -1.12 17.96 -10.47
C GLY A 19 -0.21 17.35 -11.53
N ARG A 20 -0.46 16.09 -11.89
CA ARG A 20 0.08 15.44 -13.10
C ARG A 20 -0.77 15.78 -14.33
N PHE A 21 -0.61 15.05 -15.43
CA PHE A 21 -1.18 15.39 -16.74
C PHE A 21 -2.71 15.60 -16.78
N ASP A 22 -3.46 15.04 -15.84
CA ASP A 22 -4.92 15.18 -15.70
C ASP A 22 -5.33 15.99 -14.46
N GLY A 23 -4.35 16.61 -13.78
CA GLY A 23 -4.56 17.38 -12.56
C GLY A 23 -4.54 16.56 -11.26
N GLU A 24 -4.39 15.23 -11.30
CA GLU A 24 -4.30 14.41 -10.08
C GLU A 24 -3.05 14.80 -9.26
N ASN A 25 -3.22 15.06 -7.96
CA ASN A 25 -2.19 15.61 -7.07
C ASN A 25 -2.16 14.92 -5.68
N MET A 26 -2.41 13.63 -5.66
CA MET A 26 -2.56 12.86 -4.42
C MET A 26 -1.22 12.53 -3.74
N GLN A 27 -1.28 12.36 -2.41
CA GLN A 27 -0.18 11.86 -1.57
C GLN A 27 -0.34 10.35 -1.33
N HIS A 28 -0.21 9.55 -2.38
CA HIS A 28 -0.30 8.09 -2.34
C HIS A 28 0.97 7.38 -2.81
N GLY A 29 2.11 8.06 -2.83
CA GLY A 29 3.40 7.44 -3.11
C GLY A 29 3.91 6.58 -1.96
N LEU A 30 4.86 5.70 -2.26
CA LEU A 30 5.75 5.11 -1.24
C LEU A 30 6.90 6.06 -0.88
N ILE A 31 7.24 6.99 -1.79
CA ILE A 31 8.20 8.05 -1.57
C ILE A 31 7.61 9.42 -1.91
N ASP A 32 8.08 10.45 -1.21
CA ASP A 32 7.72 11.84 -1.48
C ASP A 32 8.52 12.44 -2.65
N VAL A 33 8.19 13.68 -3.03
CA VAL A 33 8.87 14.42 -4.11
C VAL A 33 10.36 14.69 -3.85
N CYS A 34 10.81 14.57 -2.60
CA CYS A 34 12.22 14.68 -2.20
C CYS A 34 12.94 13.32 -2.22
N ASN A 35 12.31 12.26 -2.73
CA ASN A 35 12.80 10.88 -2.69
C ASN A 35 12.94 10.32 -1.27
N LYS A 36 12.12 10.78 -0.31
CA LYS A 36 12.11 10.24 1.05
C LYS A 36 10.99 9.22 1.21
N PRO A 37 11.25 8.06 1.84
CA PRO A 37 10.21 7.08 2.11
C PRO A 37 9.15 7.59 3.08
N HIS A 38 7.89 7.23 2.80
CA HIS A 38 6.82 7.26 3.78
C HIS A 38 6.95 6.05 4.71
N TYR A 39 7.86 6.13 5.69
CA TYR A 39 8.30 4.99 6.51
C TYR A 39 7.16 4.16 7.08
N ALA A 40 6.11 4.79 7.63
CA ALA A 40 4.98 4.06 8.21
C ALA A 40 4.27 3.15 7.19
N CYS A 41 4.18 3.58 5.92
CA CYS A 41 3.58 2.78 4.86
C CYS A 41 4.54 1.68 4.38
N VAL A 42 5.80 2.05 4.10
CA VAL A 42 6.83 1.14 3.60
C VAL A 42 7.10 0.00 4.58
N GLU A 43 7.25 0.31 5.87
CA GLU A 43 7.49 -0.70 6.92
C GLU A 43 6.31 -1.67 7.02
N LYS A 44 5.06 -1.19 6.94
CA LYS A 44 3.88 -2.07 6.98
C LYS A 44 3.75 -2.94 5.74
N MET A 45 4.08 -2.41 4.56
CA MET A 45 4.15 -3.23 3.35
C MET A 45 5.22 -4.32 3.47
N GLN A 46 6.41 -3.98 3.96
CA GLN A 46 7.49 -4.93 4.19
C GLN A 46 7.09 -6.04 5.17
N GLU A 47 6.52 -5.68 6.33
CA GLU A 47 6.02 -6.64 7.33
C GLU A 47 4.97 -7.60 6.73
N THR A 48 4.09 -7.08 5.86
CA THR A 48 3.04 -7.86 5.20
C THR A 48 3.65 -8.82 4.17
N SER A 49 4.56 -8.32 3.33
CA SER A 49 5.22 -9.12 2.29
C SER A 49 6.04 -10.26 2.87
N LEU A 50 6.75 -10.03 3.99
CA LEU A 50 7.55 -11.06 4.67
C LEU A 50 6.71 -12.25 5.14
N LYS A 51 5.45 -12.01 5.52
CA LYS A 51 4.53 -13.03 6.06
C LYS A 51 3.63 -13.66 5.00
N MET A 52 3.66 -13.16 3.76
CA MET A 52 2.68 -13.50 2.72
C MET A 52 2.60 -15.00 2.45
N TYR A 53 3.74 -15.69 2.33
CA TYR A 53 3.77 -17.12 2.02
C TYR A 53 3.34 -17.98 3.21
N GLU A 54 3.74 -17.64 4.43
CA GLU A 54 3.29 -18.34 5.64
C GLU A 54 1.77 -18.25 5.78
N ILE A 55 1.19 -17.08 5.49
CA ILE A 55 -0.27 -16.88 5.47
C ILE A 55 -0.92 -17.73 4.37
N LEU A 56 -0.36 -17.71 3.15
CA LEU A 56 -0.88 -18.45 2.01
C LEU A 56 -0.84 -19.98 2.23
N ASN A 57 0.22 -20.47 2.87
CA ASN A 57 0.40 -21.88 3.21
C ASN A 57 -0.44 -22.32 4.41
N GLY A 58 -1.04 -21.38 5.15
CA GLY A 58 -1.81 -21.65 6.36
C GLY A 58 -0.98 -21.92 7.61
N GLU A 59 0.31 -21.55 7.59
CA GLU A 59 1.22 -21.67 8.73
C GLU A 59 0.88 -20.66 9.83
N ILE A 60 0.44 -19.47 9.43
CA ILE A 60 -0.10 -18.44 10.33
C ILE A 60 -1.46 -17.93 9.81
N PRO A 61 -2.41 -17.59 10.71
CA PRO A 61 -3.68 -17.04 10.28
C PRO A 61 -3.53 -15.59 9.77
N PRO A 62 -4.37 -15.14 8.81
CA PRO A 62 -4.50 -13.73 8.48
C PRO A 62 -4.84 -12.89 9.71
N THR A 63 -4.52 -11.59 9.68
CA THR A 63 -4.94 -10.67 10.75
C THR A 63 -6.47 -10.69 10.92
N LYS A 64 -6.92 -10.62 12.18
CA LYS A 64 -8.34 -10.43 12.53
C LYS A 64 -8.72 -8.95 12.55
N GLU A 65 -7.73 -8.06 12.48
CA GLU A 65 -7.95 -6.62 12.39
C GLU A 65 -8.54 -6.27 11.03
N THR A 66 -9.65 -5.54 11.04
CA THR A 66 -10.32 -5.08 9.82
C THR A 66 -10.14 -3.57 9.67
N GLY A 67 -9.82 -3.12 8.47
CA GLY A 67 -9.76 -1.69 8.17
C GLY A 67 -11.10 -0.99 8.41
N VAL A 68 -11.05 0.22 8.97
CA VAL A 68 -12.24 1.07 9.10
C VAL A 68 -12.37 1.91 7.84
N TYR A 69 -13.47 1.76 7.13
CA TYR A 69 -13.79 2.67 6.04
C TYR A 69 -14.13 4.04 6.62
N VAL A 70 -13.24 5.01 6.41
CA VAL A 70 -13.49 6.41 6.74
C VAL A 70 -13.86 7.11 5.44
N LYS A 71 -15.15 7.42 5.28
CA LYS A 71 -15.60 8.24 4.15
C LYS A 71 -14.97 9.62 4.25
N ARG A 72 -14.06 9.92 3.34
CA ARG A 72 -13.56 11.28 3.10
C ARG A 72 -14.31 11.82 1.89
N TYR A 73 -15.34 12.62 2.19
CA TYR A 73 -16.24 13.33 1.27
C TYR A 73 -17.20 12.42 0.47
#